data_AF-A0A9W7YJ71-F1
#
_entry.id   AF-A0A9W7YJ71-F1
#
_cell.length_a   1.000
_cell.length_b   1.000
_cell.length_c   1.000
_cell.angle_alpha   90.00
_cell.angle_beta   90.00
_cell.angle_gamma   90.00
#
_symmetry.space_group_name_H-M   'P 1'
#
loop_
_entity.id
_entity.type
_entity.pdbx_description
1 polymer ?
#
loop_
_entity_poly.entity_id
_entity_poly.type
_entity_poly.pdbx_seq_one_letter_code
_entity_poly.pdbx_strand_id
1 'polypeptide(L)'
;MKIIESECLPGKTIAQMNLQTQRMLGQQGTAEFNGLHVDALQIGQINEMRQGPEIRRKNNCIVNMGGKLTREEVERRRKEHRAKFEVAEDVWTSIVLPRPDNSLVLLDRKREEMKCLAKELGDVVAHIAAIEQTESLDQVTGTKRPHE
;
A
#
# COMPACT_ATOMS: atom_id res chain seq x y z
N MET A 1 -9.36 -11.94 -2.86
CA MET A 1 -9.39 -10.97 -3.97
C MET A 1 -8.34 -9.93 -3.73
N LYS A 2 -7.17 -10.06 -4.37
CA LYS A 2 -6.12 -9.05 -4.31
C LYS A 2 -6.37 -8.06 -5.45
N ILE A 3 -6.24 -6.75 -5.20
CA ILE A 3 -6.37 -5.69 -6.23
C ILE A 3 -5.42 -5.93 -7.43
N ILE A 4 -4.33 -6.65 -7.19
CA ILE A 4 -3.37 -7.08 -8.21
C ILE A 4 -4.01 -8.06 -9.20
N GLU A 5 -4.94 -8.91 -8.75
CA GLU A 5 -5.63 -9.92 -9.57
C GLU A 5 -6.75 -9.30 -10.42
N SER A 6 -7.31 -8.16 -10.01
CA SER A 6 -8.44 -7.55 -10.73
C SER A 6 -8.02 -6.74 -11.96
N GLU A 7 -6.73 -6.45 -12.13
CA GLU A 7 -6.12 -5.70 -13.25
C GLU A 7 -6.74 -4.31 -13.56
N CYS A 8 -7.73 -3.87 -12.78
CA CYS A 8 -8.46 -2.63 -12.97
C CYS A 8 -7.64 -1.39 -12.59
N LEU A 9 -6.64 -1.55 -11.73
CA LEU A 9 -5.82 -0.45 -11.19
C LEU A 9 -4.33 -0.81 -11.26
N PRO A 10 -3.74 -0.82 -12.46
CA PRO A 10 -2.37 -1.23 -12.66
C PRO A 10 -1.39 -0.29 -11.95
N GLY A 11 -0.40 -0.89 -11.28
CA GLY A 11 0.61 -0.15 -10.53
C GLY A 11 0.15 0.44 -9.20
N LYS A 12 -1.12 0.26 -8.78
CA LYS A 12 -1.57 0.63 -7.44
C LYS A 12 -1.26 -0.47 -6.44
N THR A 13 -0.70 -0.08 -5.29
CA THR A 13 -0.42 -1.01 -4.20
C THR A 13 -1.60 -1.11 -3.24
N ILE A 14 -1.69 -2.22 -2.50
CA ILE A 14 -2.71 -2.40 -1.46
C ILE A 14 -2.63 -1.28 -0.41
N ALA A 15 -1.41 -0.83 -0.07
CA ALA A 15 -1.20 0.28 0.86
C ALA A 15 -1.79 1.60 0.35
N GLN A 16 -1.58 1.93 -0.94
CA GLN A 16 -2.16 3.13 -1.55
C GLN A 16 -3.69 3.07 -1.56
N MET A 17 -4.25 1.90 -1.85
CA MET A 17 -5.69 1.69 -1.85
C MET A 17 -6.29 1.81 -0.44
N ASN A 18 -5.64 1.22 0.56
CA ASN A 18 -6.07 1.37 1.95
C ASN A 18 -6.04 2.82 2.43
N LEU A 19 -4.99 3.58 2.08
CA LEU A 19 -4.91 5.00 2.41
C LEU A 19 -6.03 5.80 1.74
N GLN A 20 -6.37 5.48 0.49
CA GLN A 20 -7.48 6.12 -0.20
C GLN A 20 -8.83 5.79 0.46
N THR A 21 -9.05 4.51 0.83
CA THR A 21 -10.26 4.07 1.53
C THR A 21 -10.41 4.77 2.89
N GLN A 22 -9.32 4.92 3.67
CA GLN A 22 -9.34 5.64 4.94
C GLN A 22 -9.78 7.11 4.77
N ARG A 23 -9.33 7.76 3.70
CA ARG A 23 -9.74 9.14 3.37
C ARG A 23 -11.21 9.21 3.01
N MET A 24 -11.69 8.27 2.18
CA MET A 24 -13.11 8.22 1.80
C MET A 24 -14.02 7.97 3.00
N LEU A 25 -13.65 7.03 3.87
CA LEU A 25 -14.40 6.74 5.10
C LEU A 25 -14.29 7.87 6.15
N GLY A 26 -13.30 8.75 6.04
CA GLY A 26 -13.02 9.77 7.05
C GLY A 26 -12.53 9.20 8.38
N GLN A 27 -11.94 8.00 8.41
CA GLN A 27 -11.39 7.36 9.61
C GLN A 27 -10.16 6.49 9.31
N GLN A 28 -9.21 6.44 10.25
CA GLN A 28 -7.97 5.68 10.06
C GLN A 28 -8.14 4.17 10.26
N GLY A 29 -8.97 3.76 11.23
CA GLY A 29 -9.25 2.35 11.47
C GLY A 29 -10.26 1.82 10.46
N THR A 30 -9.95 0.74 9.75
CA THR A 30 -10.89 0.13 8.77
C THR A 30 -11.23 -1.33 9.07
N ALA A 31 -10.71 -1.89 10.18
CA ALA A 31 -10.83 -3.31 10.50
C ALA A 31 -12.29 -3.81 10.62
N GLU A 32 -13.18 -2.94 11.09
CA GLU A 32 -14.62 -3.15 11.20
C GLU A 32 -15.35 -3.22 9.85
N PHE A 33 -14.76 -2.65 8.79
CA PHE A 33 -15.30 -2.66 7.43
C PHE A 33 -14.67 -3.74 6.54
N ASN A 34 -13.65 -4.46 7.03
CA ASN A 34 -12.99 -5.50 6.25
C ASN A 34 -13.98 -6.61 5.85
N GLY A 35 -14.10 -6.85 4.54
CA GLY A 35 -14.96 -7.87 3.95
C GLY A 35 -16.43 -7.49 3.83
N LEU A 36 -16.77 -6.20 4.00
CA LEU A 36 -18.11 -5.68 3.74
C LEU A 36 -18.14 -4.90 2.41
N HIS A 37 -19.26 -5.01 1.70
CA HIS A 37 -19.55 -4.16 0.54
C HIS A 37 -20.26 -2.91 1.04
N VAL A 38 -19.54 -1.79 1.11
CA VAL A 38 -20.07 -0.53 1.68
C VAL A 38 -19.81 0.64 0.74
N ASP A 39 -20.71 1.62 0.76
CA ASP A 39 -20.43 2.93 0.19
C ASP A 39 -19.57 3.75 1.16
N ALA A 40 -18.28 3.85 0.84
CA ALA A 40 -17.33 4.57 1.67
C ALA A 40 -17.62 6.07 1.76
N LEU A 41 -18.22 6.69 0.73
CA LEU A 41 -18.52 8.13 0.73
C LEU A 41 -19.68 8.45 1.68
N GLN A 42 -20.71 7.62 1.69
CA GLN A 42 -21.83 7.76 2.63
C GLN A 42 -21.33 7.70 4.08
N ILE A 43 -20.46 6.74 4.39
CA ILE A 43 -19.85 6.63 5.72
C ILE A 43 -18.97 7.86 6.02
N GLY A 44 -18.21 8.33 5.03
CA GLY A 44 -17.40 9.54 5.12
C GLY A 44 -18.21 10.77 5.53
N GLN A 45 -19.36 10.99 4.89
CA GLN A 45 -20.27 12.09 5.23
C GLN A 45 -20.81 11.98 6.66
N ILE A 46 -21.22 10.78 7.07
CA ILE A 46 -21.67 10.53 8.45
C ILE A 46 -20.53 10.82 9.43
N ASN A 47 -19.31 10.38 9.13
CA ASN A 47 -18.14 10.61 9.97
C ASN A 47 -17.70 12.07 9.98
N GLU A 48 -17.91 12.84 8.92
CA GLU A 48 -17.66 14.28 8.88
C GLU A 48 -18.58 15.04 9.85
N MET A 49 -19.86 14.65 9.92
CA MET A 49 -20.83 15.26 10.83
C MET A 49 -20.61 14.89 12.29
N ARG A 50 -19.83 13.84 12.59
CA ARG A 50 -19.53 13.45 13.98
C ARG A 50 -18.63 14.49 14.65
N GLN A 51 -19.18 15.07 15.71
CA GLN A 51 -18.49 15.99 16.61
C GLN A 51 -18.72 15.54 18.06
N GLY A 52 -17.74 15.75 18.93
CA GLY A 52 -17.85 15.41 20.34
C GLY A 52 -16.49 15.45 21.05
N PRO A 53 -16.49 15.49 22.39
CA PRO A 53 -15.26 15.56 23.20
C PRO A 53 -14.36 14.31 23.03
N GLU A 54 -14.94 13.18 22.65
CA GLU A 54 -14.23 11.91 22.42
C GLU A 54 -13.68 11.76 20.98
N ILE A 55 -14.12 12.61 20.05
CA ILE A 55 -13.73 12.53 18.64
C ILE A 55 -12.46 13.35 18.41
N ARG A 56 -11.36 12.66 18.12
CA ARG A 56 -10.11 13.28 17.68
C ARG A 56 -9.90 13.05 16.20
N ARG A 57 -9.35 14.06 15.52
CA ARG A 57 -9.03 14.00 14.09
C ARG A 57 -7.54 14.23 13.87
N LYS A 58 -6.96 13.46 12.94
CA LYS A 58 -5.61 13.67 12.41
C LYS A 58 -5.70 13.56 10.90
N ASN A 59 -5.24 14.61 10.19
CA ASN A 59 -5.37 14.72 8.73
C ASN A 59 -6.82 14.53 8.26
N ASN A 60 -7.76 15.24 8.90
CA ASN A 60 -9.22 15.17 8.68
C ASN A 60 -9.89 13.81 8.93
N CYS A 61 -9.15 12.76 9.27
CA CYS A 61 -9.69 11.44 9.58
C CYS A 61 -9.86 11.25 11.09
N ILE A 62 -10.96 10.63 11.52
CA ILE A 62 -11.17 10.21 12.90
C ILE A 62 -10.11 9.18 13.28
N VAL A 63 -9.44 9.42 14.41
CA VAL A 63 -8.46 8.50 14.99
C VAL A 63 -9.08 7.74 16.16
N ASN A 64 -8.74 6.46 16.27
CA ASN A 64 -9.12 5.68 17.44
C ASN A 64 -8.24 6.10 18.62
N MET A 65 -8.84 6.72 19.62
CA MET A 65 -8.16 7.12 20.87
C MET A 65 -8.15 5.99 21.90
N GLY A 66 -8.91 4.92 21.67
CA GLY A 66 -8.90 3.72 22.52
C GLY A 66 -7.70 2.82 22.21
N GLY A 67 -7.42 1.90 23.14
CA GLY A 67 -6.44 0.84 22.92
C GLY A 67 -6.76 -0.03 21.70
N LYS A 68 -5.87 -0.98 21.39
CA LYS A 68 -6.08 -1.93 20.29
C LYS A 68 -7.42 -2.65 20.48
N LEU A 69 -8.33 -2.49 19.53
CA LEU A 69 -9.62 -3.18 19.54
C LEU A 69 -9.38 -4.69 19.64
N THR A 70 -10.06 -5.34 20.58
CA THR A 70 -10.03 -6.79 20.70
C THR A 70 -10.71 -7.41 19.48
N ARG A 71 -10.37 -8.66 19.16
CA ARG A 71 -10.95 -9.38 18.02
C ARG A 71 -12.48 -9.46 18.12
N GLU A 72 -13.00 -9.68 19.32
CA GLU A 72 -14.44 -9.76 19.62
C GLU A 72 -15.16 -8.45 19.33
N GLU A 73 -14.58 -7.33 19.74
CA GLU A 73 -15.16 -6.00 19.50
C GLU A 73 -15.15 -5.64 18.02
N VAL A 74 -14.09 -6.00 17.29
CA VAL A 74 -14.05 -5.84 15.83
C VAL A 74 -15.16 -6.66 15.16
N GLU A 75 -15.40 -7.89 15.63
CA GLU A 75 -16.46 -8.74 15.08
C GLU A 75 -17.86 -8.20 15.40
N ARG A 76 -18.08 -7.72 16.63
CA ARG A 76 -19.34 -7.06 17.04
C ARG A 76 -19.63 -5.87 16.15
N ARG A 77 -18.67 -4.95 16.01
CA ARG A 77 -18.80 -3.78 15.13
C ARG A 77 -19.00 -4.16 13.68
N ARG A 78 -18.34 -5.21 13.20
CA ARG A 78 -18.55 -5.71 11.83
C ARG A 78 -19.98 -6.19 11.62
N LYS A 79 -20.56 -6.93 12.57
CA LYS A 79 -21.98 -7.35 12.49
C LYS A 79 -22.93 -6.15 12.48
N GLU A 80 -22.67 -5.14 13.30
CA GLU A 80 -23.46 -3.92 13.34
C GLU A 80 -23.34 -3.09 12.05
N HIS A 81 -22.12 -2.96 11.53
CA HIS A 81 -21.86 -2.22 10.28
C HIS A 81 -22.42 -2.96 9.08
N ARG A 82 -22.38 -4.29 9.09
CA ARG A 82 -23.05 -5.13 8.08
C ARG A 82 -24.54 -4.80 8.01
N ALA A 83 -25.23 -4.81 9.14
CA ALA A 83 -26.66 -4.53 9.16
C ALA A 83 -27.03 -3.09 8.74
N LYS A 84 -26.11 -2.13 8.92
CA LYS A 84 -26.36 -0.70 8.67
C LYS A 84 -25.92 -0.20 7.30
N PHE A 85 -24.82 -0.72 6.78
CA PHE A 85 -24.10 -0.16 5.63
C PHE A 85 -23.83 -1.16 4.51
N GLU A 86 -24.15 -2.45 4.70
CA GLU A 86 -23.98 -3.43 3.63
C GLU A 86 -24.92 -3.10 2.48
N VAL A 87 -24.31 -2.88 1.31
CA VAL A 87 -25.02 -2.63 0.07
C VAL A 87 -25.64 -3.94 -0.40
N ALA A 88 -26.85 -3.87 -0.95
CA ALA A 88 -27.55 -5.00 -1.50
C ALA A 88 -26.74 -5.70 -2.62
N GLU A 89 -26.91 -7.02 -2.73
CA GLU A 89 -26.07 -7.86 -3.57
C GLU A 89 -26.16 -7.55 -5.06
N ASP A 90 -27.37 -7.21 -5.50
CA ASP A 90 -27.68 -6.76 -6.84
C ASP A 90 -26.86 -5.52 -7.25
N VAL A 91 -26.74 -4.55 -6.35
CA VAL A 91 -26.03 -3.29 -6.61
C VAL A 91 -24.54 -3.56 -6.80
N TRP A 92 -23.87 -4.25 -5.87
CA TRP A 92 -22.42 -4.45 -6.00
C TRP A 92 -22.05 -5.44 -7.12
N THR A 93 -22.91 -6.40 -7.43
CA THR A 93 -22.71 -7.34 -8.55
C THR A 93 -22.81 -6.62 -9.90
N SER A 94 -23.64 -5.59 -10.00
CA SER A 94 -23.79 -4.79 -11.22
C SER A 94 -22.61 -3.84 -11.52
N ILE A 95 -21.74 -3.60 -10.53
CA ILE A 95 -20.58 -2.71 -10.69
C ILE A 95 -19.51 -3.40 -11.53
N VAL A 96 -19.40 -2.98 -12.79
CA VAL A 96 -18.33 -3.41 -13.70
C VAL A 96 -17.25 -2.34 -13.72
N LEU A 97 -16.05 -2.67 -13.23
CA LEU A 97 -14.91 -1.77 -13.30
C LEU A 97 -14.36 -1.73 -14.73
N PRO A 98 -14.14 -0.55 -15.32
CA PRO A 98 -13.51 -0.44 -16.62
C PRO A 98 -12.08 -0.98 -16.53
N ARG A 99 -11.74 -1.91 -17.41
CA ARG A 99 -10.38 -2.42 -17.53
C ARG A 99 -9.60 -1.46 -18.43
N PRO A 100 -8.38 -1.01 -18.03
CA PRO A 100 -7.59 -0.17 -18.90
C PRO A 100 -7.25 -0.93 -20.19
N ASP A 101 -7.55 -0.31 -21.34
CA ASP A 101 -7.58 -0.93 -22.67
C ASP A 101 -6.24 -1.47 -23.20
N ASN A 102 -5.13 -1.41 -22.44
CA ASN A 102 -3.87 -1.89 -22.97
C ASN A 102 -2.89 -2.40 -21.92
N SER A 103 -3.05 -3.67 -21.55
CA SER A 103 -2.03 -4.44 -20.84
C SER A 103 -0.67 -4.41 -21.55
N LEU A 104 -0.65 -4.18 -22.87
CA LEU A 104 0.58 -4.03 -23.66
C LEU A 104 1.36 -2.77 -23.29
N VAL A 105 0.69 -1.64 -23.06
CA VAL A 105 1.37 -0.38 -22.66
C VAL A 105 1.99 -0.51 -21.26
N LEU A 106 1.33 -1.26 -20.37
CA LEU A 106 1.88 -1.59 -19.05
C LEU A 106 3.08 -2.54 -19.16
N LEU A 107 2.98 -3.55 -20.02
CA LEU A 107 4.09 -4.47 -20.28
C LEU A 107 5.29 -3.74 -20.88
N ASP A 108 5.08 -2.81 -21.80
CA ASP A 108 6.15 -2.01 -22.39
C ASP A 108 6.81 -1.11 -21.35
N ARG A 109 6.03 -0.47 -20.48
CA ARG A 109 6.57 0.28 -19.36
C ARG A 109 7.38 -0.60 -18.40
N LYS A 110 6.91 -1.83 -18.13
CA LYS A 110 7.62 -2.79 -17.26
C LYS A 110 8.90 -3.33 -17.91
N ARG A 111 8.88 -3.55 -19.21
CA ARG A 111 10.08 -3.90 -19.99
C ARG A 111 11.11 -2.77 -19.95
N GLU A 112 10.67 -1.53 -20.02
CA GLU A 112 11.57 -0.37 -19.94
C GLU A 112 12.15 -0.20 -18.53
N GLU A 113 11.32 -0.34 -17.48
CA GLU A 113 11.82 -0.39 -16.09
C GLU A 113 12.85 -1.51 -15.88
N MET A 114 12.62 -2.70 -16.46
CA MET A 114 13.57 -3.82 -16.38
C MET A 114 14.92 -3.47 -17.02
N LYS A 115 14.93 -2.78 -18.17
CA LYS A 115 16.18 -2.35 -18.81
C LYS A 115 16.95 -1.36 -17.96
N CYS A 116 16.27 -0.37 -17.38
CA CYS A 116 16.90 0.62 -16.50
C CYS A 116 17.53 -0.05 -15.28
N LEU A 117 16.78 -0.93 -14.60
CA LEU A 117 17.29 -1.67 -13.44
C LEU A 117 18.46 -2.59 -13.78
N ALA A 118 18.44 -3.24 -14.95
CA ALA A 118 19.56 -4.06 -15.41
C ALA A 118 20.83 -3.24 -15.61
N LYS A 119 20.70 -2.00 -16.10
CA LYS A 119 21.82 -1.06 -16.25
C LYS A 119 22.36 -0.64 -14.87
N GLU A 120 21.48 -0.21 -13.97
CA GLU A 120 21.87 0.17 -12.61
C GLU A 120 22.58 -0.98 -11.87
N LEU A 121 22.07 -2.20 -12.01
CA LEU A 121 22.71 -3.39 -11.45
C LEU A 121 24.11 -3.60 -12.03
N GLY A 122 24.28 -3.42 -13.36
CA GLY A 122 25.59 -3.49 -14.01
C GLY A 122 26.57 -2.45 -13.46
N ASP A 123 26.12 -1.22 -13.26
CA ASP A 123 26.94 -0.14 -12.70
C ASP A 123 27.38 -0.47 -11.26
N VAL A 124 26.48 -1.01 -10.44
CA VAL A 124 26.79 -1.46 -9.06
C VAL A 124 27.79 -2.61 -9.07
N VAL A 125 27.62 -3.61 -9.93
CA VAL A 125 28.55 -4.74 -10.06
C VAL A 125 29.94 -4.26 -10.49
N ALA A 126 30.02 -3.34 -11.44
CA ALA A 126 31.29 -2.73 -11.84
C ALA A 126 31.97 -1.97 -10.70
N HIS A 127 31.18 -1.27 -9.87
CA HIS A 127 31.68 -0.58 -8.69
C HIS A 127 32.24 -1.55 -7.64
N ILE A 128 31.55 -2.66 -7.39
CA ILE A 128 32.02 -3.73 -6.50
C ILE A 128 33.35 -4.30 -7.00
N ALA A 129 33.43 -4.65 -8.28
CA ALA A 129 34.66 -5.19 -8.87
C ALA A 129 35.86 -4.22 -8.79
N ALA A 130 35.60 -2.91 -8.93
CA ALA A 130 36.64 -1.89 -8.78
C ALA A 130 37.15 -1.79 -7.33
N ILE A 131 36.25 -1.91 -6.35
CA ILE A 131 36.62 -1.95 -4.92
C ILE A 131 37.45 -3.20 -4.63
N GLU A 132 37.02 -4.37 -5.09
CA GLU A 132 37.74 -5.64 -4.91
C GLU A 132 39.15 -5.59 -5.55
N GLN A 133 39.29 -4.98 -6.73
CA GLN A 133 40.60 -4.78 -7.35
C GLN A 133 41.50 -3.83 -6.56
N THR A 134 40.93 -2.75 -6.02
CA THR A 134 41.69 -1.77 -5.22
C THR A 134 42.17 -2.41 -3.91
N GLU A 135 41.31 -3.17 -3.22
CA GLU A 135 41.70 -3.93 -2.02
C GLU A 135 42.76 -5.00 -2.33
N SER A 136 42.70 -5.65 -3.50
CA SER A 136 43.72 -6.61 -3.91
C SER A 136 45.08 -5.96 -4.21
N LEU A 137 45.10 -4.73 -4.73
CA LEU A 137 46.33 -3.97 -5.01
C LEU A 137 46.98 -3.42 -3.74
N ASP A 138 46.18 -2.99 -2.76
CA ASP A 138 46.68 -2.54 -1.46
C ASP A 138 47.29 -3.70 -0.63
N GLN A 139 46.77 -4.92 -0.77
CA GLN A 139 47.38 -6.10 -0.14
C GLN A 139 48.73 -6.50 -0.74
N VAL A 140 48.96 -6.24 -2.04
CA VAL A 140 50.23 -6.57 -2.72
C VAL A 140 51.31 -5.53 -2.46
N THR A 141 50.95 -4.26 -2.26
CA THR A 141 51.90 -3.15 -2.02
C THR A 141 52.31 -2.99 -0.54
N GLY A 142 51.59 -3.62 0.40
CA GLY A 142 51.85 -3.55 1.85
C GLY A 142 53.03 -4.37 2.40
N THR A 143 53.76 -5.15 1.59
CA THR A 143 54.80 -6.06 2.11
C THR A 143 56.21 -5.68 1.64
N LYS A 144 56.82 -4.65 2.26
CA LYS A 144 58.27 -4.53 2.52
C LYS A 144 58.57 -3.19 3.20
N ARG A 145 58.65 -3.18 4.53
CA ARG A 145 59.53 -2.24 5.25
C ARG A 145 60.73 -3.03 5.77
N PRO A 146 61.97 -2.69 5.39
CA PRO A 146 63.14 -3.28 6.01
C PRO A 146 63.26 -2.73 7.44
N HIS A 147 63.52 -3.63 8.37
CA HIS A 147 63.91 -3.31 9.74
C HIS A 147 65.37 -2.85 9.69
N GLU A 148 65.61 -1.58 10.02
CA GLU A 148 66.89 -1.09 10.56
C GLU A 148 66.71 -0.79 12.06
#